data_AF-A0A1M7YJJ1-F1
#
_entry.id   AF-A0A1M7YJJ1-F1
#
_cell.length_a   1.000
_cell.length_b   1.000
_cell.length_c   1.000
_cell.angle_alpha   90.00
_cell.angle_beta   90.00
_cell.angle_gamma   90.00
#
_symmetry.space_group_name_H-M   'P 1'
#
loop_
_entity.id
_entity.type
_entity.pdbx_description
1 polymer ?
#
loop_
_entity_poly.entity_id
_entity_poly.type
_entity_poly.pdbx_seq_one_letter_code
_entity_poly.pdbx_strand_id
1 'polypeptide(L)'
;LNQRSRLTVYLDQGVVGPDNNAAENAIRPFVIGRKNWLFAGNPAGAAASASLYSLVESAKANGLEPYRYLRFIFEKLPFAESQSDYEELLPNRLKAADLLLPQSISGV
;
A
#
# COMPACT_ATOMS: atom_id res chain seq x y z
N LEU A 1 3.75 -32.44 9.43
CA LEU A 1 4.47 -32.51 8.15
C LEU A 1 3.45 -32.80 7.02
N ASN A 2 2.64 -31.81 6.59
CA ASN A 2 1.53 -32.00 5.63
C ASN A 2 1.47 -30.90 4.54
N GLN A 3 2.56 -30.16 4.31
CA GLN A 3 2.57 -28.98 3.43
C GLN A 3 3.22 -29.26 2.05
N ARG A 4 3.55 -30.52 1.73
CA ARG A 4 4.28 -30.89 0.51
C ARG A 4 3.61 -30.36 -0.76
N SER A 5 2.29 -30.50 -0.84
CA SER A 5 1.50 -30.02 -1.99
C SER A 5 1.62 -28.51 -2.20
N ARG A 6 1.80 -27.71 -1.14
CA ARG A 6 2.01 -26.25 -1.25
C ARG A 6 3.45 -25.90 -1.60
N LEU A 7 4.41 -26.67 -1.08
CA LEU A 7 5.83 -26.45 -1.33
C LEU A 7 6.28 -26.88 -2.72
N THR A 8 5.50 -27.69 -3.45
CA THR A 8 5.85 -28.16 -4.81
C THR A 8 5.18 -27.38 -5.94
N VAL A 9 4.34 -26.37 -5.65
CA VAL A 9 3.60 -25.60 -6.68
C VAL A 9 4.52 -24.95 -7.70
N TYR A 10 5.73 -24.57 -7.30
CA TYR A 10 6.72 -23.98 -8.21
C TYR A 10 7.18 -24.96 -9.32
N LEU A 11 6.98 -26.27 -9.13
CA LEU A 11 7.26 -27.28 -10.17
C LEU A 11 6.22 -27.25 -11.30
N ASP A 12 4.99 -26.87 -10.97
CA ASP A 12 3.87 -26.83 -11.91
C ASP A 12 3.68 -25.43 -12.52
N GLN A 13 4.12 -24.38 -11.83
CA GLN A 13 3.93 -22.98 -12.22
C GLN A 13 5.25 -22.20 -12.17
N GLY A 14 5.89 -22.00 -13.34
CA GLY A 14 7.20 -21.34 -13.44
C GLY A 14 7.23 -19.86 -13.04
N VAL A 15 6.07 -19.24 -12.82
CA VAL A 15 5.96 -17.87 -12.28
C VAL A 15 6.19 -17.80 -10.77
N VAL A 16 6.11 -18.93 -10.07
CA VAL A 16 6.28 -19.04 -8.62
C VAL A 16 7.71 -19.51 -8.35
N GLY A 17 8.49 -18.70 -7.62
CA GLY A 17 9.82 -19.10 -7.17
C GLY A 17 9.76 -20.14 -6.03
N PRO A 18 10.81 -20.97 -5.85
CA PRO A 18 10.92 -21.86 -4.70
C PRO A 18 11.18 -21.10 -3.38
N ASP A 19 11.60 -19.84 -3.46
CA ASP A 19 11.87 -18.96 -2.32
C ASP A 19 10.78 -17.90 -2.11
N ASN A 20 10.73 -17.35 -0.90
CA ASN A 20 9.79 -16.31 -0.47
C ASN A 20 10.46 -14.92 -0.38
N ASN A 21 11.63 -14.73 -0.97
CA ASN A 21 12.44 -13.51 -0.77
C ASN A 21 11.67 -12.24 -1.14
N ALA A 22 10.87 -12.28 -2.20
CA ALA A 22 10.03 -11.14 -2.59
C ALA A 22 9.03 -10.74 -1.49
N ALA A 23 8.34 -11.71 -0.89
CA ALA A 23 7.40 -11.47 0.19
C ALA A 23 8.12 -10.98 1.46
N GLU A 24 9.27 -11.57 1.81
CA GLU A 24 10.08 -11.13 2.95
C GLU A 24 10.62 -9.71 2.77
N ASN A 25 11.09 -9.38 1.57
CA ASN A 25 11.56 -8.03 1.24
C ASN A 25 10.42 -7.01 1.32
N ALA A 26 9.22 -7.36 0.87
CA ALA A 26 8.04 -6.49 0.93
C ALA A 26 7.59 -6.20 2.38
N ILE A 27 7.64 -7.20 3.27
CA ILE A 27 7.21 -7.02 4.67
C ILE A 27 8.30 -6.42 5.58
N ARG A 28 9.58 -6.50 5.19
CA ARG A 28 10.72 -6.04 6.02
C ARG A 28 10.60 -4.57 6.48
N PRO A 29 10.24 -3.59 5.64
CA PRO A 29 10.08 -2.20 6.07
C PRO A 29 9.04 -2.04 7.18
N PHE A 30 7.92 -2.76 7.10
CA PHE A 30 6.89 -2.78 8.14
C PHE A 30 7.43 -3.39 9.45
N VAL A 31 8.15 -4.50 9.35
CA VAL A 31 8.74 -5.19 10.52
C VAL A 31 9.81 -4.36 11.22
N ILE A 32 10.54 -3.51 10.49
CA ILE A 32 11.47 -2.55 11.07
C ILE A 32 10.71 -1.37 11.68
N GLY A 33 9.72 -0.83 10.96
CA GLY A 33 8.91 0.32 11.37
C GLY A 33 8.13 0.08 12.66
N ARG A 34 7.52 -1.10 12.85
CA ARG A 34 6.74 -1.44 14.05
C ARG A 34 7.54 -1.30 15.36
N LYS A 35 8.88 -1.43 15.32
CA LYS A 35 9.75 -1.24 16.49
C LYS A 35 9.77 0.22 16.95
N ASN A 36 9.49 1.15 16.03
CA ASN A 36 9.51 2.60 16.24
C ASN A 36 8.10 3.20 16.36
N TRP A 37 7.03 2.42 16.21
CA TRP A 37 5.65 2.92 16.31
C TRP A 37 5.08 2.68 17.70
N LEU A 38 4.79 3.78 18.40
CA LEU A 38 4.27 3.80 19.76
C LEU A 38 2.96 3.02 19.97
N PHE A 39 2.20 2.76 18.89
CA PHE A 39 0.87 2.15 18.96
C PHE A 39 0.77 0.76 18.30
N ALA A 40 1.89 0.16 17.90
CA ALA A 40 1.90 -1.18 17.28
C ALA A 40 1.71 -2.35 18.28
N GLY A 41 1.46 -2.05 19.56
CA GLY A 41 1.36 -3.04 20.64
C GLY A 41 -0.04 -3.63 20.90
N ASN A 42 -1.10 -3.12 20.25
CA ASN A 42 -2.46 -3.64 20.40
C ASN A 42 -3.07 -4.04 19.04
N PRO A 43 -4.05 -4.98 19.01
CA PRO A 43 -4.64 -5.47 17.76
C PRO A 43 -5.27 -4.39 16.88
N ALA A 44 -5.88 -3.36 17.48
CA ALA A 44 -6.50 -2.27 16.73
C ALA A 44 -5.44 -1.39 16.03
N GLY A 45 -4.33 -1.09 16.73
CA GLY A 45 -3.18 -0.38 16.17
C GLY A 45 -2.47 -1.19 15.08
N ALA A 46 -2.38 -2.51 15.24
CA ALA A 46 -1.87 -3.41 14.20
C ALA A 46 -2.76 -3.38 12.95
N ALA A 47 -4.08 -3.45 13.11
CA ALA A 47 -5.04 -3.37 12.01
C ALA A 47 -4.97 -2.02 11.28
N ALA A 48 -4.96 -0.90 12.03
CA ALA A 48 -4.85 0.44 11.45
C ALA A 48 -3.53 0.62 10.66
N SER A 49 -2.41 0.16 11.23
CA SER A 49 -1.10 0.21 10.58
C SER A 49 -1.05 -0.63 9.31
N ALA A 50 -1.67 -1.82 9.33
CA ALA A 50 -1.77 -2.69 8.15
C ALA A 50 -2.60 -2.05 7.04
N SER A 51 -3.73 -1.40 7.36
CA SER A 51 -4.55 -0.69 6.38
C SER A 51 -3.79 0.46 5.73
N LEU A 52 -3.09 1.28 6.51
CA LEU A 52 -2.28 2.38 5.99
C LEU A 52 -1.15 1.88 5.08
N TYR A 53 -0.42 0.85 5.51
CA TYR A 53 0.64 0.26 4.68
C TYR A 53 0.10 -0.36 3.41
N SER A 54 -1.07 -1.00 3.46
CA SER A 54 -1.71 -1.55 2.26
C SER A 54 -2.01 -0.45 1.24
N LEU A 55 -2.47 0.73 1.67
CA LEU A 55 -2.66 1.89 0.79
C LEU A 55 -1.34 2.38 0.18
N VAL A 56 -0.28 2.49 1.00
CA VAL A 56 1.05 2.91 0.55
C VAL A 56 1.65 1.95 -0.47
N GLU A 57 1.61 0.65 -0.19
CA GLU A 57 2.14 -0.36 -1.11
C GLU A 57 1.30 -0.47 -2.38
N SER A 58 -0.02 -0.30 -2.28
CA SER A 58 -0.89 -0.23 -3.46
C SER A 58 -0.57 0.97 -4.35
N ALA A 59 -0.27 2.13 -3.77
CA ALA A 59 0.15 3.31 -4.51
C ALA A 59 1.47 3.07 -5.25
N LYS A 60 2.48 2.51 -4.57
CA LYS A 60 3.77 2.14 -5.17
C LYS A 60 3.60 1.13 -6.31
N ALA A 61 2.77 0.12 -6.12
CA ALA A 61 2.49 -0.90 -7.13
C ALA A 61 1.85 -0.31 -8.41
N ASN A 62 1.11 0.80 -8.28
CA ASN A 62 0.54 1.55 -9.41
C ASN A 62 1.46 2.67 -9.93
N GLY A 63 2.71 2.77 -9.45
CA GLY A 63 3.67 3.79 -9.86
C GLY A 63 3.37 5.20 -9.34
N LEU A 64 2.53 5.32 -8.31
CA LEU A 64 2.18 6.58 -7.68
C LEU A 64 3.14 6.88 -6.51
N GLU A 65 3.47 8.15 -6.34
CA GLU A 65 4.25 8.60 -5.18
C GLU A 65 3.35 8.58 -3.93
N PRO A 66 3.68 7.80 -2.88
CA PRO A 66 2.77 7.57 -1.76
C PRO A 66 2.33 8.82 -1.01
N TYR A 67 3.21 9.81 -0.82
CA TYR A 67 2.86 11.03 -0.10
C TYR A 67 1.82 11.85 -0.88
N ARG A 68 2.03 12.06 -2.18
CA ARG A 68 1.06 12.73 -3.06
C ARG A 68 -0.27 12.01 -3.11
N TYR A 69 -0.25 10.68 -3.20
CA TYR A 69 -1.46 9.87 -3.18
C TYR A 69 -2.23 10.03 -1.87
N LEU A 70 -1.58 9.83 -0.72
CA LEU A 70 -2.24 9.97 0.59
C LEU A 70 -2.82 11.37 0.80
N ARG A 71 -2.08 12.40 0.40
CA ARG A 71 -2.57 13.78 0.46
C ARG A 71 -3.80 13.98 -0.40
N PHE A 72 -3.76 13.53 -1.66
CA PHE A 72 -4.90 13.61 -2.57
C PHE A 72 -6.14 12.93 -2.00
N ILE A 73 -6.00 11.71 -1.48
CA ILE A 73 -7.12 11.00 -0.86
C ILE A 73 -7.63 11.80 0.33
N PHE A 74 -6.79 12.25 1.25
CA PHE A 74 -7.26 12.99 2.44
C PHE A 74 -7.92 14.33 2.09
N GLU A 75 -7.53 14.97 0.99
CA GLU A 75 -8.20 16.17 0.48
C GLU A 75 -9.55 15.85 -0.18
N LYS A 76 -9.71 14.69 -0.84
CA LYS A 76 -10.92 14.33 -1.61
C LYS A 76 -11.92 13.48 -0.84
N LEU A 77 -11.47 12.67 0.12
CA LEU A 77 -12.27 11.74 0.90
C LEU A 77 -13.49 12.40 1.59
N PRO A 78 -13.39 13.62 2.16
CA PRO A 78 -14.55 14.27 2.80
C PRO A 78 -15.68 14.62 1.82
N PHE A 79 -15.39 14.66 0.52
CA PHE A 79 -16.36 14.99 -0.53
C PHE A 79 -16.92 13.76 -1.24
N ALA A 80 -16.46 12.55 -0.90
CA ALA A 80 -16.98 11.31 -1.46
C ALA A 80 -18.24 10.86 -0.70
N GLU A 81 -19.36 10.76 -1.40
CA GLU A 81 -20.67 10.40 -0.83
C GLU A 81 -21.15 9.02 -1.33
N SER A 82 -20.70 8.61 -2.52
CA SER A 82 -21.11 7.37 -3.17
C SER A 82 -19.99 6.32 -3.22
N GLN A 83 -20.37 5.05 -3.38
CA GLN A 83 -19.42 3.96 -3.61
C GLN A 83 -18.53 4.22 -4.85
N SER A 84 -19.11 4.82 -5.90
CA SER A 84 -18.37 5.18 -7.11
C SER A 84 -17.28 6.21 -6.82
N ASP A 85 -17.56 7.19 -5.97
CA ASP A 85 -16.60 8.24 -5.62
C ASP A 85 -15.40 7.65 -4.89
N TYR A 86 -15.63 6.69 -3.98
CA TYR A 86 -14.54 5.97 -3.30
C TYR A 86 -13.70 5.14 -4.27
N GLU A 87 -14.31 4.53 -5.28
CA GLU A 87 -13.59 3.76 -6.30
C GLU A 87 -12.69 4.63 -7.17
N GLU A 88 -13.09 5.88 -7.44
CA GLU A 88 -12.27 6.85 -8.18
C GLU A 88 -11.00 7.26 -7.41
N LEU A 89 -11.03 7.18 -6.08
CA LEU A 89 -9.87 7.46 -5.23
C LEU A 89 -8.87 6.31 -5.16
N LEU A 90 -9.16 5.15 -5.75
CA LEU A 90 -8.27 3.99 -5.72
C LEU A 90 -7.02 4.21 -6.59
N PRO A 91 -5.86 3.63 -6.20
CA PRO A 91 -4.59 3.92 -6.85
C PRO A 91 -4.50 3.35 -8.28
N ASN A 92 -5.36 2.39 -8.64
CA ASN A 92 -5.46 1.85 -10.01
C ASN A 92 -6.30 2.71 -10.95
N ARG A 93 -7.06 3.69 -10.43
CA ARG A 93 -7.86 4.64 -11.22
C ARG A 93 -7.15 5.97 -11.46
N LEU A 94 -6.09 6.25 -10.69
CA LEU A 94 -5.37 7.51 -10.72
C LEU A 94 -4.08 7.42 -11.54
N LYS A 95 -3.70 8.53 -12.17
CA LYS A 95 -2.39 8.70 -12.82
C LYS A 95 -1.55 9.70 -12.04
N ALA A 96 -0.24 9.64 -12.21
CA ALA A 96 0.68 10.57 -11.57
C ALA A 96 0.39 12.05 -11.89
N ALA A 97 -0.21 12.32 -13.06
CA ALA A 97 -0.65 13.66 -13.47
C ALA A 97 -1.80 14.21 -12.61
N ASP A 98 -2.70 13.33 -12.13
CA ASP A 98 -3.86 13.72 -11.32
C ASP A 98 -3.46 14.10 -9.89
N LEU A 99 -2.28 13.63 -9.47
CA LEU A 99 -1.67 13.89 -8.16
C LEU A 99 -0.73 15.10 -8.17
N LEU A 100 -0.70 15.88 -9.26
CA LEU A 100 0.09 17.09 -9.33
C LEU A 100 -0.51 18.15 -8.40
N LEU A 101 0.27 18.52 -7.39
CA LEU A 101 -0.08 19.62 -6.52
C LEU A 101 -0.08 20.90 -7.34
N PRO A 102 -1.02 21.83 -7.11
CA PRO A 102 -0.88 23.19 -7.64
C PRO A 102 0.49 23.69 -7.18
N GLN A 103 1.32 24.13 -8.13
CA GLN A 103 2.59 24.78 -7.84
C GLN A 103 2.30 25.83 -6.77
N SER A 104 2.84 25.65 -5.57
CA SER A 104 2.72 26.67 -4.53
C SER A 104 3.24 27.95 -5.16
N ILE A 105 2.38 28.97 -5.23
CA ILE A 105 2.75 30.32 -5.61
C ILE A 105 4.04 30.62 -4.85
N SER A 106 5.14 30.78 -5.58
CA SER A 106 6.41 31.23 -5.04
C SER A 106 6.18 32.66 -4.57
N GLY A 107 5.66 32.78 -3.36
CA GLY A 107 5.57 34.02 -2.62
C GLY A 107 6.95 34.29 -2.04
N VAL A 108 7.81 34.85 -2.87
CA VAL A 108 8.53 36.05 -2.46
C VAL A 108 7.49 37.16 -2.27
#